data_AF-A0A9W4MZY4-F1
#
_entry.id   AF-A0A9W4MZY4-F1
#
_cell.length_a   1.000
_cell.length_b   1.000
_cell.length_c   1.000
_cell.angle_alpha   90.00
_cell.angle_beta   90.00
_cell.angle_gamma   90.00
#
_symmetry.space_group_name_H-M   'P 1'
#
loop_
_entity.id
_entity.type
_entity.pdbx_description
1 polymer ?
#
loop_
_entity_poly.entity_id
_entity_poly.type
_entity_poly.pdbx_seq_one_letter_code
_entity_poly.pdbx_strand_id
1 'polypeptide(L)'
;MPFRQALQGIFDKADKAWDELTNNSPQASQAAPPPIPTSSKPPLGYQQSQPQIYWRPNLHPEAPVSSNFYHEQGQHGWGNNEAQNYIDSPQNSFHWGDAVILRALINHGHPDPAQKFTSARLSSHQTLDRSRGCLSARITAPVARGIWPAFWLLPKDPFKWPEDGEMDIMEAWNGDAVNHTCLHWGHFNGEDWNKHRVLETPIPNITSPSGVRYDFIWDEDESTGGGRLVWLIDGMPIMRAEKPPGTRKMSEFRILINIAVGGNVCQGTMPSDGCYETIVRELAMWDAPPGGWEDFERLWRDSKDGNTM
;
A
#
# COMPACT_ATOMS: atom_id res chain seq x y z
N MET A 1 -13.19 28.62 5.04
CA MET A 1 -12.62 28.46 3.68
C MET A 1 -11.25 29.12 3.70
N PRO A 2 -10.14 28.39 3.47
CA PRO A 2 -9.56 28.30 2.13
C PRO A 2 -8.69 27.03 1.86
N PHE A 3 -9.23 25.81 2.01
CA PHE A 3 -8.53 24.57 1.56
C PHE A 3 -8.96 24.14 0.14
N ARG A 4 -10.18 24.51 -0.27
CA ARG A 4 -10.77 24.14 -1.57
C ARG A 4 -10.09 24.80 -2.79
N GLN A 5 -9.48 25.98 -2.64
CA GLN A 5 -8.86 26.70 -3.75
C GLN A 5 -7.39 26.30 -4.02
N ALA A 6 -6.69 25.77 -3.01
CA ALA A 6 -5.28 25.38 -3.17
C ALA A 6 -5.10 24.11 -4.01
N LEU A 7 -6.08 23.19 -3.99
CA LEU A 7 -6.02 21.93 -4.73
C LEU A 7 -6.35 22.11 -6.22
N GLN A 8 -7.31 22.99 -6.56
CA GLN A 8 -7.74 23.20 -7.95
C GLN A 8 -6.60 23.75 -8.83
N GLY A 9 -5.75 24.64 -8.30
CA GLY A 9 -4.67 25.27 -9.06
C GLY A 9 -3.43 24.38 -9.31
N ILE A 10 -3.35 23.20 -8.68
CA ILE A 10 -2.23 22.26 -8.85
C ILE A 10 -2.53 21.28 -10.00
N PHE A 11 -3.80 20.88 -10.20
CA PHE A 11 -4.22 19.99 -11.28
C PHE A 11 -4.04 20.63 -12.66
N ASP A 12 -4.40 21.91 -12.81
CA ASP A 12 -4.29 22.63 -14.11
C ASP A 12 -2.85 22.79 -14.61
N LYS A 13 -1.85 22.68 -13.73
CA LYS A 13 -0.42 22.81 -14.10
C LYS A 13 0.21 21.49 -14.50
N ALA A 14 -0.25 20.36 -13.96
CA ALA A 14 0.27 19.05 -14.31
C ALA A 14 -0.20 18.61 -15.71
N ASP A 15 -1.44 18.91 -16.07
CA ASP A 15 -2.01 18.56 -17.38
C ASP A 15 -1.36 19.37 -18.51
N LYS A 16 -1.09 20.67 -18.29
CA LYS A 16 -0.39 21.50 -19.28
C LYS A 16 1.07 21.10 -19.53
N ALA A 17 1.77 20.63 -18.49
CA ALA A 17 3.15 20.18 -18.64
C ALA A 17 3.25 18.87 -19.46
N TRP A 18 2.22 18.02 -19.41
CA TRP A 18 2.13 16.79 -20.19
C TRP A 18 1.80 17.03 -21.67
N ASP A 19 0.94 18.00 -21.98
CA ASP A 19 0.57 18.34 -23.36
C ASP A 19 1.71 19.04 -24.15
N GLU A 20 2.60 19.76 -23.46
CA GLU A 20 3.75 20.44 -24.09
C GLU A 20 4.90 19.48 -24.41
N LEU A 21 5.05 18.37 -23.66
CA LEU A 21 6.09 17.35 -23.89
C LEU A 21 5.77 16.39 -25.05
N THR A 22 4.50 16.26 -25.43
CA THR A 22 4.06 15.28 -26.44
C THR A 22 3.90 15.87 -27.85
N ASN A 23 3.81 17.20 -27.99
CA ASN A 23 3.47 17.85 -29.26
C ASN A 23 4.64 18.49 -30.04
N ASN A 24 5.88 18.44 -29.55
CA ASN A 24 7.03 19.11 -30.19
C ASN A 24 8.23 18.19 -30.45
N SER A 25 8.06 17.18 -31.30
CA SER A 25 9.19 16.46 -31.91
C SER A 25 9.32 16.80 -33.40
N PRO A 26 10.44 17.37 -33.88
CA PRO A 26 10.61 17.71 -35.30
C PRO A 26 10.88 16.45 -36.16
N GLN A 27 10.22 16.39 -37.32
CA GLN A 27 10.43 15.39 -38.37
C GLN A 27 11.84 15.51 -38.98
N ALA A 28 12.64 14.45 -38.89
CA ALA A 28 13.92 14.33 -39.60
C ALA A 28 13.76 13.58 -40.93
N SER A 29 14.40 14.11 -41.97
CA SER A 29 14.41 13.64 -43.36
C SER A 29 15.08 12.27 -43.55
N GLN A 30 14.46 11.41 -44.36
CA GLN A 30 14.92 10.07 -44.72
C GLN A 30 16.10 10.08 -45.70
N ALA A 31 17.16 9.35 -45.37
CA ALA A 31 18.12 8.81 -46.33
C ALA A 31 18.12 7.28 -46.22
N ALA A 32 18.04 6.58 -47.35
CA ALA A 32 17.93 5.11 -47.38
C ALA A 32 19.28 4.44 -47.02
N PRO A 33 19.28 3.43 -46.12
CA PRO A 33 20.50 2.68 -45.79
C PRO A 33 20.79 1.59 -46.84
N PRO A 34 22.05 1.14 -46.96
CA PRO A 34 22.46 0.11 -47.91
C PRO A 34 21.90 -1.28 -47.54
N PRO A 35 21.76 -2.21 -48.51
CA PRO A 35 21.14 -3.50 -48.27
C PRO A 35 22.04 -4.43 -47.43
N ILE A 36 21.44 -5.04 -46.40
CA ILE A 36 22.09 -6.00 -45.48
C ILE A 36 22.03 -7.40 -46.10
N PRO A 37 23.10 -8.21 -46.04
CA PRO A 37 23.11 -9.59 -46.51
C PRO A 37 22.10 -10.47 -45.74
N THR A 38 21.36 -11.29 -46.48
CA THR A 38 20.40 -12.27 -45.93
C THR A 38 21.14 -13.45 -45.29
N SER A 39 21.13 -13.55 -43.95
CA SER A 39 21.13 -14.82 -43.18
C SER A 39 21.54 -14.61 -41.71
N SER A 40 20.56 -14.26 -40.88
CA SER A 40 20.37 -14.78 -39.52
C SER A 40 19.14 -14.07 -38.98
N LYS A 41 17.99 -14.73 -38.88
CA LYS A 41 16.93 -14.21 -38.01
C LYS A 41 17.54 -14.12 -36.61
N PRO A 42 17.63 -12.94 -35.99
CA PRO A 42 17.91 -12.86 -34.57
C PRO A 42 16.85 -13.72 -33.86
N PRO A 43 17.17 -14.42 -32.76
CA PRO A 43 16.13 -15.01 -31.94
C PRO A 43 15.12 -13.91 -31.62
N LEU A 44 13.81 -14.23 -31.67
CA LEU A 44 12.74 -13.31 -31.30
C LEU A 44 13.14 -12.67 -29.97
N GLY A 45 13.59 -11.41 -30.01
CA GLY A 45 13.86 -10.66 -28.80
C GLY A 45 12.55 -10.66 -28.04
N TYR A 46 12.56 -11.16 -26.81
CA TYR A 46 11.46 -10.92 -25.88
C TYR A 46 11.36 -9.39 -25.77
N GLN A 47 10.43 -8.79 -26.49
CA GLN A 47 9.99 -7.43 -26.18
C GLN A 47 9.41 -7.53 -24.78
N GLN A 48 10.10 -6.97 -23.79
CA GLN A 48 9.52 -6.79 -22.48
C GLN A 48 8.23 -5.99 -22.67
N SER A 49 7.10 -6.64 -22.45
CA SER A 49 5.83 -5.94 -22.37
C SER A 49 5.92 -4.97 -21.20
N GLN A 50 5.58 -3.71 -21.45
CA GLN A 50 5.44 -2.72 -20.39
C GLN A 50 4.51 -3.27 -19.30
N PRO A 51 4.80 -3.08 -18.00
CA PRO A 51 3.92 -3.53 -16.92
C PRO A 51 2.48 -3.08 -17.14
N GLN A 52 1.52 -3.99 -16.93
CA GLN A 52 0.10 -3.75 -17.11
C GLN A 52 -0.63 -3.83 -15.77
N ILE A 53 -1.54 -2.87 -15.54
CA ILE A 53 -2.52 -2.95 -14.45
C ILE A 53 -3.48 -4.09 -14.78
N TYR A 54 -3.56 -5.09 -13.91
CA TYR A 54 -4.60 -6.13 -14.01
C TYR A 54 -5.76 -5.90 -13.05
N TRP A 55 -5.58 -5.05 -12.03
CA TRP A 55 -6.66 -4.66 -11.15
C TRP A 55 -6.48 -3.25 -10.58
N ARG A 56 -7.58 -2.51 -10.46
CA ARG A 56 -7.70 -1.25 -9.71
C ARG A 56 -9.13 -1.10 -9.20
N PRO A 57 -9.36 -0.52 -8.01
CA PRO A 57 -10.71 -0.29 -7.51
C PRO A 57 -11.40 0.85 -8.25
N ASN A 58 -12.72 0.83 -8.32
CA ASN A 58 -13.51 1.98 -8.74
C ASN A 58 -13.57 3.01 -7.60
N LEU A 59 -12.81 4.09 -7.71
CA LEU A 59 -12.74 5.18 -6.71
C LEU A 59 -13.65 6.37 -7.04
N HIS A 60 -14.59 6.21 -7.98
CA HIS A 60 -15.49 7.29 -8.37
C HIS A 60 -16.31 7.79 -7.17
N PRO A 61 -16.52 9.12 -6.99
CA PRO A 61 -17.22 9.69 -5.82
C PRO A 61 -18.64 9.14 -5.59
N GLU A 62 -19.32 8.72 -6.65
CA GLU A 62 -20.68 8.15 -6.57
C GLU A 62 -20.69 6.64 -6.34
N ALA A 63 -19.55 5.97 -6.46
CA ALA A 63 -19.47 4.54 -6.21
C ALA A 63 -19.45 4.28 -4.69
N PRO A 64 -20.20 3.29 -4.18
CA PRO A 64 -20.06 2.84 -2.80
C PRO A 64 -18.63 2.32 -2.56
N VAL A 65 -18.02 2.65 -1.42
CA VAL A 65 -16.74 2.05 -0.98
C VAL A 65 -16.84 0.52 -0.97
N SER A 66 -18.00 0.00 -0.57
CA SER A 66 -18.31 -1.42 -0.55
C SER A 66 -18.31 -2.11 -1.93
N SER A 67 -18.17 -1.37 -3.02
CA SER A 67 -18.03 -1.97 -4.36
C SER A 67 -16.70 -2.74 -4.50
N ASN A 68 -15.66 -2.31 -3.79
CA ASN A 68 -14.31 -2.90 -3.89
C ASN A 68 -13.82 -3.51 -2.57
N PHE A 69 -14.44 -3.15 -1.44
CA PHE A 69 -13.94 -3.47 -0.11
C PHE A 69 -15.05 -3.99 0.82
N TYR A 70 -14.71 -4.94 1.69
CA TYR A 70 -15.48 -5.24 2.87
C TYR A 70 -15.14 -4.24 3.98
N HIS A 71 -16.14 -3.77 4.71
CA HIS A 71 -15.95 -3.07 5.97
C HIS A 71 -15.84 -4.07 7.11
N GLU A 72 -14.65 -4.16 7.69
CA GLU A 72 -14.45 -4.94 8.91
C GLU A 72 -14.90 -4.11 10.11
N GLN A 73 -15.77 -4.67 10.95
CA GLN A 73 -16.47 -3.92 11.99
C GLN A 73 -16.22 -4.49 13.39
N GLY A 74 -16.24 -3.60 14.37
CA GLY A 74 -16.23 -3.97 15.79
C GLY A 74 -15.22 -3.22 16.64
N GLN A 75 -15.41 -3.37 17.95
CA GLN A 75 -14.67 -2.69 19.02
C GLN A 75 -14.17 -3.70 20.06
N HIS A 76 -13.35 -4.66 19.63
CA HIS A 76 -12.86 -5.76 20.45
C HIS A 76 -11.34 -5.78 20.58
N GLY A 77 -10.69 -4.66 20.25
CA GLY A 77 -9.25 -4.46 20.42
C GLY A 77 -8.36 -5.01 19.32
N TRP A 78 -8.91 -5.80 18.38
CA TRP A 78 -8.22 -6.26 17.16
C TRP A 78 -6.86 -6.93 17.41
N GLY A 79 -6.70 -7.60 18.57
CA GLY A 79 -5.45 -8.24 18.98
C GLY A 79 -4.38 -7.29 19.54
N ASN A 80 -4.58 -5.97 19.42
CA ASN A 80 -3.58 -4.96 19.75
C ASN A 80 -4.05 -3.94 20.80
N ASN A 81 -5.13 -4.23 21.54
CA ASN A 81 -5.73 -3.31 22.52
C ASN A 81 -6.14 -1.96 21.90
N GLU A 82 -6.58 -1.99 20.65
CA GLU A 82 -7.05 -0.82 19.90
C GLU A 82 -8.38 -0.28 20.46
N ALA A 83 -8.55 1.04 20.50
CA ALA A 83 -9.68 1.68 21.18
C ALA A 83 -10.89 1.97 20.27
N GLN A 84 -10.66 2.07 18.96
CA GLN A 84 -11.70 2.42 17.99
C GLN A 84 -12.74 1.32 17.80
N ASN A 85 -13.96 1.75 17.51
CA ASN A 85 -14.97 0.94 16.88
C ASN A 85 -14.86 1.13 15.35
N TYR A 86 -14.44 0.10 14.62
CA TYR A 86 -14.54 0.14 13.16
C TYR A 86 -16.01 -0.04 12.74
N ILE A 87 -16.50 0.86 11.88
CA ILE A 87 -17.90 0.86 11.46
C ILE A 87 -18.03 1.12 9.95
N ASP A 88 -19.05 0.54 9.33
CA ASP A 88 -19.47 0.90 7.98
C ASP A 88 -20.31 2.18 8.03
N SER A 89 -19.62 3.32 7.94
CA SER A 89 -20.23 4.65 7.96
C SER A 89 -19.63 5.53 6.88
N PRO A 90 -20.45 6.31 6.15
CA PRO A 90 -19.96 7.29 5.19
C PRO A 90 -19.19 8.44 5.84
N GLN A 91 -19.23 8.57 7.18
CA GLN A 91 -18.37 9.52 7.90
C GLN A 91 -16.94 9.00 8.09
N ASN A 92 -16.75 7.67 8.10
CA ASN A 92 -15.48 7.01 8.37
C ASN A 92 -14.81 6.48 7.11
N SER A 93 -15.57 6.20 6.04
CA SER A 93 -15.00 5.87 4.73
C SER A 93 -15.87 6.37 3.60
N PHE A 94 -15.27 7.04 2.61
CA PHE A 94 -15.98 7.59 1.46
C PHE A 94 -15.01 7.90 0.32
N HIS A 95 -15.53 8.06 -0.91
CA HIS A 95 -14.74 8.50 -2.05
C HIS A 95 -14.77 10.02 -2.19
N TRP A 96 -13.65 10.62 -2.60
CA TRP A 96 -13.56 12.04 -2.95
C TRP A 96 -12.52 12.27 -4.04
N GLY A 97 -12.97 12.83 -5.19
CA GLY A 97 -12.16 12.76 -6.41
C GLY A 97 -11.87 11.30 -6.77
N ASP A 98 -10.65 11.00 -7.23
CA ASP A 98 -10.21 9.63 -7.51
C ASP A 98 -9.48 8.98 -6.31
N ALA A 99 -10.02 9.15 -5.11
CA ALA A 99 -9.43 8.68 -3.87
C ALA A 99 -10.47 8.01 -2.97
N VAL A 100 -10.03 7.02 -2.18
CA VAL A 100 -10.76 6.58 -0.98
C VAL A 100 -10.15 7.25 0.24
N ILE A 101 -11.02 7.83 1.07
CA ILE A 101 -10.66 8.47 2.33
C ILE A 101 -11.13 7.57 3.47
N LEU A 102 -10.23 7.25 4.39
CA LEU A 102 -10.56 6.67 5.68
C LEU A 102 -10.40 7.76 6.74
N ARG A 103 -11.34 7.84 7.67
CA ARG A 103 -11.40 8.88 8.70
C ARG A 103 -11.64 8.26 10.07
N ALA A 104 -10.70 8.53 10.98
CA ALA A 104 -10.88 8.32 12.40
C ALA A 104 -11.49 9.59 13.04
N LEU A 105 -12.58 9.42 13.79
CA LEU A 105 -13.27 10.49 14.52
C LEU A 105 -13.09 10.25 16.02
N ILE A 106 -12.54 11.24 16.70
CA ILE A 106 -12.21 11.20 18.13
C ILE A 106 -13.06 12.24 18.85
N ASN A 107 -13.88 11.78 19.79
CA ASN A 107 -14.71 12.59 20.68
C ASN A 107 -14.80 11.93 22.06
N HIS A 108 -13.85 12.23 22.94
CA HIS A 108 -13.77 11.71 24.31
C HIS A 108 -15.05 12.00 25.12
N GLY A 109 -15.72 13.12 24.82
CA GLY A 109 -16.96 13.58 25.45
C GLY A 109 -18.25 12.97 24.88
N HIS A 110 -18.18 12.09 23.88
CA HIS A 110 -19.38 11.49 23.31
C HIS A 110 -20.13 10.65 24.37
N PRO A 111 -21.47 10.80 24.51
CA PRO A 111 -22.23 10.08 25.54
C PRO A 111 -22.31 8.57 25.29
N ASP A 112 -22.34 8.15 24.02
CA ASP A 112 -22.21 6.75 23.63
C ASP A 112 -20.72 6.33 23.56
N PRO A 113 -20.26 5.38 24.39
CA PRO A 113 -18.88 4.86 24.35
C PRO A 113 -18.45 4.31 22.99
N ALA A 114 -19.37 3.72 22.22
CA ALA A 114 -19.06 3.12 20.92
C ALA A 114 -18.83 4.17 19.81
N GLN A 115 -19.16 5.43 20.10
CA GLN A 115 -19.00 6.58 19.19
C GLN A 115 -17.89 7.53 19.64
N LYS A 116 -17.23 7.25 20.77
CA LYS A 116 -16.10 8.07 21.24
C LYS A 116 -14.92 8.02 20.28
N PHE A 117 -14.67 6.83 19.72
CA PHE A 117 -13.60 6.58 18.78
C PHE A 117 -14.19 5.72 17.66
N THR A 118 -14.44 6.31 16.50
CA THR A 118 -14.87 5.55 15.32
C THR A 118 -13.83 5.66 14.22
N SER A 119 -13.70 4.61 13.43
CA SER A 119 -12.77 4.58 12.30
C SER A 119 -13.27 3.62 11.22
N ALA A 120 -12.50 3.43 10.16
CA ALA A 120 -12.74 2.43 9.13
C ALA A 120 -11.55 1.45 9.02
N ARG A 121 -11.88 0.20 8.72
CA ARG A 121 -10.97 -0.86 8.31
C ARG A 121 -11.57 -1.54 7.08
N LEU A 122 -10.85 -1.45 5.97
CA LEU A 122 -11.29 -1.94 4.68
C LEU A 122 -10.43 -3.13 4.26
N SER A 123 -11.04 -4.23 3.84
CA SER A 123 -10.33 -5.33 3.16
C SER A 123 -10.84 -5.55 1.74
N SER A 124 -9.93 -5.70 0.77
CA SER A 124 -10.33 -5.80 -0.65
C SER A 124 -11.10 -7.08 -0.96
N HIS A 125 -12.07 -6.98 -1.88
CA HIS A 125 -12.70 -8.16 -2.48
C HIS A 125 -11.69 -8.97 -3.31
N GLN A 126 -10.88 -8.25 -4.07
CA GLN A 126 -9.83 -8.80 -4.91
C GLN A 126 -8.64 -9.23 -4.04
N THR A 127 -8.17 -10.47 -4.21
CA THR A 127 -6.86 -10.90 -3.70
C THR A 127 -5.77 -10.57 -4.72
N LEU A 128 -4.49 -10.68 -4.35
CA LEU A 128 -3.40 -10.46 -5.31
C LEU A 128 -3.54 -11.35 -6.56
N ASP A 129 -4.14 -12.54 -6.43
CA ASP A 129 -4.60 -13.44 -7.50
C ASP A 129 -3.53 -13.85 -8.52
N ARG A 130 -2.26 -13.65 -8.17
CA ARG A 130 -1.08 -14.02 -8.96
C ARG A 130 0.06 -14.44 -8.05
N SER A 131 0.88 -15.36 -8.53
CA SER A 131 2.14 -15.73 -7.88
C SER A 131 3.21 -14.64 -7.97
N ARG A 132 3.08 -13.71 -8.91
CA ARG A 132 3.99 -12.57 -9.04
C ARG A 132 3.27 -11.30 -9.45
N GLY A 133 3.76 -10.15 -8.98
CA GLY A 133 3.20 -8.85 -9.32
C GLY A 133 3.74 -7.71 -8.44
N CYS A 134 3.14 -6.54 -8.61
CA CYS A 134 3.41 -5.36 -7.80
C CYS A 134 2.09 -4.70 -7.37
N LEU A 135 1.95 -4.41 -6.08
CA LEU A 135 0.87 -3.62 -5.52
C LEU A 135 1.41 -2.22 -5.25
N SER A 136 0.73 -1.21 -5.79
CA SER A 136 1.09 0.20 -5.62
C SER A 136 -0.05 0.98 -5.00
N ALA A 137 0.28 1.92 -4.11
CA ALA A 137 -0.66 2.92 -3.62
C ALA A 137 0.06 4.23 -3.33
N ARG A 138 -0.62 5.36 -3.55
CA ARG A 138 -0.16 6.69 -3.14
C ARG A 138 -0.98 7.15 -1.95
N ILE A 139 -0.33 7.32 -0.80
CA ILE A 139 -1.00 7.53 0.48
C ILE A 139 -0.53 8.83 1.12
N THR A 140 -1.50 9.66 1.51
CA THR A 140 -1.31 10.71 2.51
C THR A 140 -1.85 10.17 3.84
N ALA A 141 -1.03 10.13 4.88
CA ALA A 141 -1.45 9.60 6.19
C ALA A 141 -1.29 10.65 7.31
N PRO A 142 -2.12 10.59 8.37
CA PRO A 142 -2.05 11.53 9.47
C PRO A 142 -0.83 11.24 10.35
N VAL A 143 -0.24 12.29 10.94
CA VAL A 143 0.82 12.19 11.95
C VAL A 143 0.30 12.80 13.24
N ALA A 144 -0.11 11.93 14.16
CA ALA A 144 -0.66 12.35 15.44
C ALA A 144 -0.41 11.29 16.51
N ARG A 145 -0.26 11.76 17.75
CA ARG A 145 -0.16 10.90 18.92
C ARG A 145 -1.39 9.99 19.03
N GLY A 146 -1.17 8.71 19.33
CA GLY A 146 -2.24 7.72 19.47
C GLY A 146 -2.99 7.37 18.18
N ILE A 147 -2.49 7.77 17.01
CA ILE A 147 -3.05 7.41 15.71
C ILE A 147 -2.11 6.45 15.00
N TRP A 148 -2.68 5.43 14.36
CA TRP A 148 -1.96 4.35 13.68
C TRP A 148 -2.62 4.04 12.32
N PRO A 149 -2.28 4.78 11.24
CA PRO A 149 -2.64 4.39 9.88
C PRO A 149 -1.83 3.17 9.43
N ALA A 150 -2.49 2.27 8.68
CA ALA A 150 -1.84 1.09 8.11
C ALA A 150 -2.33 0.79 6.67
N PHE A 151 -1.42 0.28 5.84
CA PHE A 151 -1.64 -0.31 4.51
C PHE A 151 -0.83 -1.60 4.42
N TRP A 152 -1.52 -2.73 4.32
CA TRP A 152 -0.95 -4.02 4.64
C TRP A 152 -1.73 -5.16 3.96
N LEU A 153 -1.25 -6.39 4.13
CA LEU A 153 -1.81 -7.58 3.50
C LEU A 153 -2.04 -8.71 4.49
N LEU A 154 -3.20 -9.35 4.39
CA LEU A 154 -3.53 -10.61 5.07
C LEU A 154 -4.11 -11.63 4.09
N PRO A 155 -3.90 -12.94 4.31
CA PRO A 155 -4.59 -13.99 3.56
C PRO A 155 -6.11 -13.88 3.70
N LYS A 156 -6.86 -14.25 2.66
CA LYS A 156 -8.32 -14.39 2.73
C LYS A 156 -8.74 -15.42 3.79
N ASP A 157 -9.88 -15.19 4.42
CA ASP A 157 -10.46 -16.12 5.40
C ASP A 157 -10.82 -17.50 4.82
N PRO A 158 -10.80 -18.55 5.67
CA PRO A 158 -10.20 -18.57 7.01
C PRO A 158 -8.66 -18.64 6.90
N PHE A 159 -7.95 -17.97 7.81
CA PHE A 159 -6.49 -18.07 7.94
C PHE A 159 -6.07 -18.15 9.42
N LYS A 160 -4.82 -18.53 9.68
CA LYS A 160 -4.25 -18.63 11.01
C LYS A 160 -3.09 -17.66 11.17
N TRP A 161 -3.24 -16.69 12.04
CA TRP A 161 -2.19 -15.72 12.35
C TRP A 161 -1.23 -16.24 13.45
N PRO A 162 0.09 -15.98 13.36
CA PRO A 162 0.81 -15.39 12.22
C PRO A 162 1.24 -16.42 11.18
N GLU A 163 0.88 -17.70 11.35
CA GLU A 163 1.38 -18.82 10.52
C GLU A 163 1.20 -18.60 9.01
N ASP A 164 0.03 -18.15 8.59
CA ASP A 164 -0.31 -17.91 7.19
C ASP A 164 0.31 -16.62 6.62
N GLY A 165 0.91 -15.79 7.47
CA GLY A 165 1.69 -14.59 7.12
C GLY A 165 0.91 -13.27 7.12
N GLU A 166 1.65 -12.17 7.25
CA GLU A 166 1.19 -10.77 7.19
C GLU A 166 2.30 -9.91 6.57
N MET A 167 1.92 -8.97 5.70
CA MET A 167 2.85 -8.06 5.03
C MET A 167 2.44 -6.62 5.24
N ASP A 168 3.14 -5.90 6.10
CA ASP A 168 2.85 -4.51 6.42
C ASP A 168 3.68 -3.61 5.52
N ILE A 169 2.99 -2.95 4.59
CA ILE A 169 3.64 -2.15 3.55
C ILE A 169 3.91 -0.75 4.09
N MET A 170 2.90 -0.16 4.73
CA MET A 170 3.02 1.07 5.47
C MET A 170 2.33 1.00 6.81
N GLU A 171 3.06 1.34 7.86
CA GLU A 171 2.51 1.66 9.18
C GLU A 171 3.24 2.89 9.71
N ALA A 172 2.49 3.82 10.32
CA ALA A 172 3.09 4.90 11.09
C ALA A 172 2.45 4.93 12.47
N TRP A 173 3.24 5.12 13.51
CA TRP A 173 2.77 4.97 14.88
C TRP A 173 2.92 6.27 15.65
N ASN A 174 1.89 6.63 16.41
CA ASN A 174 1.99 7.60 17.50
C ASN A 174 2.62 8.97 17.11
N GLY A 175 2.52 9.34 15.83
CA GLY A 175 3.00 10.62 15.29
C GLY A 175 4.50 10.72 15.04
N ASP A 176 5.22 9.62 14.88
CA ASP A 176 6.67 9.62 14.64
C ASP A 176 7.10 10.00 13.20
N ALA A 177 6.17 9.99 12.24
CA ALA A 177 6.46 10.17 10.81
C ALA A 177 7.54 9.20 10.28
N VAL A 178 7.58 8.01 10.85
CA VAL A 178 8.42 6.89 10.43
C VAL A 178 7.50 5.82 9.89
N ASN A 179 7.91 5.20 8.79
CA ASN A 179 7.27 4.00 8.30
C ASN A 179 7.89 2.76 8.93
N HIS A 180 7.05 1.90 9.48
CA HIS A 180 7.40 0.61 10.03
C HIS A 180 6.93 -0.45 9.05
N THR A 181 7.84 -0.93 8.19
CA THR A 181 7.54 -2.05 7.31
C THR A 181 7.78 -3.34 8.07
N CYS A 182 6.76 -4.19 8.15
CA CYS A 182 6.80 -5.43 8.91
C CYS A 182 6.44 -6.64 8.02
N LEU A 183 7.03 -7.79 8.36
CA LEU A 183 6.67 -9.10 7.82
C LEU A 183 6.45 -9.99 9.03
N HIS A 184 5.27 -10.59 9.19
CA HIS A 184 4.99 -11.54 10.27
C HIS A 184 4.76 -12.96 9.72
N TRP A 185 5.25 -13.98 10.43
CA TRP A 185 5.07 -15.39 10.09
C TRP A 185 5.27 -16.31 11.31
N GLY A 186 5.01 -17.61 11.15
CA GLY A 186 5.38 -18.62 12.14
C GLY A 186 4.42 -18.68 13.34
N HIS A 187 4.94 -18.92 14.54
CA HIS A 187 4.12 -19.13 15.74
C HIS A 187 4.31 -18.01 16.76
N PHE A 188 3.25 -17.63 17.46
CA PHE A 188 3.32 -16.70 18.60
C PHE A 188 3.46 -17.49 19.92
N ASN A 189 4.64 -17.49 20.54
CA ASN A 189 4.92 -18.18 21.80
C ASN A 189 5.23 -17.24 23.00
N GLY A 190 5.05 -15.92 22.84
CA GLY A 190 5.21 -14.92 23.91
C GLY A 190 6.45 -14.03 23.79
N GLU A 191 7.58 -14.53 23.28
CA GLU A 191 8.82 -13.77 23.05
C GLU A 191 9.43 -14.29 21.75
N ASP A 192 9.44 -13.51 20.66
CA ASP A 192 10.02 -14.09 19.43
C ASP A 192 10.59 -13.07 18.45
N TRP A 193 11.91 -13.15 18.33
CA TRP A 193 12.80 -12.57 17.32
C TRP A 193 12.75 -13.35 15.98
N ASN A 194 12.06 -14.51 15.95
CA ASN A 194 11.92 -15.39 14.79
C ASN A 194 10.54 -15.33 14.10
N LYS A 195 9.64 -14.44 14.52
CA LYS A 195 8.26 -14.35 13.98
C LYS A 195 7.96 -13.08 13.20
N HIS A 196 8.88 -12.12 13.20
CA HIS A 196 8.72 -10.90 12.42
C HIS A 196 10.05 -10.29 11.99
N ARG A 197 10.01 -9.53 10.90
CA ARG A 197 11.10 -8.64 10.48
C ARG A 197 10.53 -7.24 10.37
N VAL A 198 11.30 -6.25 10.83
CA VAL A 198 10.90 -4.85 10.72
C VAL A 198 12.03 -4.00 10.18
N LEU A 199 11.66 -2.98 9.41
CA LEU A 199 12.57 -1.92 9.02
C LEU A 199 11.86 -0.56 9.13
N GLU A 200 12.47 0.33 9.90
CA GLU A 200 12.04 1.72 10.06
C GLU A 200 12.63 2.61 8.96
N THR A 201 11.78 3.36 8.27
CA THR A 201 12.18 4.36 7.26
C THR A 201 11.54 5.71 7.57
N PRO A 202 12.32 6.77 7.85
CA PRO A 202 11.74 8.11 8.03
C PRO A 202 11.01 8.61 6.78
N ILE A 203 9.79 9.13 6.96
CA ILE A 203 8.98 9.73 5.89
C ILE A 203 8.53 11.13 6.32
N PRO A 204 9.42 12.15 6.26
CA PRO A 204 9.10 13.50 6.73
C PRO A 204 7.95 14.16 5.95
N ASN A 205 7.63 13.66 4.76
CA ASN A 205 6.56 14.12 3.87
C ASN A 205 5.31 13.21 3.89
N ILE A 206 5.12 12.34 4.89
CA ILE A 206 3.97 11.41 4.97
C ILE A 206 2.60 12.11 4.93
N THR A 207 2.54 13.37 5.39
CA THR A 207 1.35 14.24 5.36
C THR A 207 1.21 15.04 4.06
N SER A 208 2.09 14.84 3.08
CA SER A 208 2.08 15.56 1.81
C SER A 208 0.72 15.41 1.10
N PRO A 209 0.09 16.49 0.63
CA PRO A 209 -1.15 16.42 -0.14
C PRO A 209 -1.01 15.61 -1.43
N SER A 210 0.19 15.59 -2.02
CA SER A 210 0.53 14.78 -3.20
C SER A 210 0.74 13.30 -2.86
N GLY A 211 0.75 12.91 -1.58
CA GLY A 211 0.95 11.55 -1.11
C GLY A 211 2.35 10.98 -1.36
N VAL A 212 2.69 9.97 -0.58
CA VAL A 212 3.91 9.17 -0.72
C VAL A 212 3.54 7.87 -1.43
N ARG A 213 4.35 7.43 -2.39
CA ARG A 213 4.11 6.17 -3.10
C ARG A 213 4.69 5.00 -2.31
N TYR A 214 3.90 3.96 -2.10
CA TYR A 214 4.31 2.70 -1.52
C TYR A 214 4.10 1.59 -2.55
N ASP A 215 5.12 0.76 -2.74
CA ASP A 215 5.02 -0.42 -3.60
C ASP A 215 5.44 -1.67 -2.83
N PHE A 216 4.74 -2.78 -3.10
CA PHE A 216 5.09 -4.11 -2.63
C PHE A 216 5.17 -5.06 -3.83
N ILE A 217 6.33 -5.67 -4.03
CA ILE A 217 6.60 -6.59 -5.14
C ILE A 217 6.77 -7.99 -4.58
N TRP A 218 6.09 -8.97 -5.17
CA TRP A 218 6.24 -10.38 -4.82
C TRP A 218 6.57 -11.21 -6.05
N ASP A 219 7.48 -12.17 -5.92
CA ASP A 219 7.87 -13.15 -6.93
C ASP A 219 7.88 -14.54 -6.27
N GLU A 220 6.72 -15.20 -6.25
CA GLU A 220 6.53 -16.53 -5.65
C GLU A 220 6.70 -17.63 -6.69
N ASP A 221 7.51 -18.63 -6.35
CA ASP A 221 7.54 -19.92 -7.04
C ASP A 221 6.58 -20.87 -6.32
N GLU A 222 5.35 -20.99 -6.83
CA GLU A 222 4.33 -21.85 -6.24
C GLU A 222 4.70 -23.34 -6.22
N SER A 223 5.68 -23.78 -7.02
CA SER A 223 6.12 -25.17 -7.02
C SER A 223 6.96 -25.52 -5.79
N THR A 224 7.69 -24.54 -5.25
CA THR A 224 8.52 -24.70 -4.05
C THR A 224 7.89 -24.07 -2.81
N GLY A 225 6.93 -23.14 -3.00
CA GLY A 225 6.33 -22.33 -1.95
C GLY A 225 7.24 -21.20 -1.43
N GLY A 226 8.45 -21.08 -1.99
CA GLY A 226 9.37 -19.98 -1.74
C GLY A 226 9.07 -18.77 -2.63
N GLY A 227 9.69 -17.64 -2.33
CA GLY A 227 9.50 -16.43 -3.11
C GLY A 227 10.28 -15.24 -2.57
N ARG A 228 10.35 -14.18 -3.36
CA ARG A 228 11.08 -12.95 -3.02
C ARG A 228 10.13 -11.79 -2.89
N LEU A 229 10.28 -11.03 -1.79
CA LEU A 229 9.41 -9.91 -1.42
C LEU A 229 10.24 -8.63 -1.32
N VAL A 230 9.75 -7.52 -1.88
CA VAL A 230 10.42 -6.21 -1.83
C VAL A 230 9.42 -5.10 -1.55
N TRP A 231 9.77 -4.23 -0.61
CA TRP A 231 9.03 -3.03 -0.24
C TRP A 231 9.76 -1.78 -0.72
N LEU A 232 8.99 -0.82 -1.24
CA LEU A 232 9.53 0.43 -1.74
C LEU A 232 8.73 1.63 -1.21
N ILE A 233 9.43 2.73 -1.03
CA ILE A 233 8.87 4.06 -0.78
C ILE A 233 9.40 5.01 -1.85
N ASP A 234 8.51 5.70 -2.57
CA ASP A 234 8.83 6.60 -3.67
C ASP A 234 9.81 5.99 -4.70
N GLY A 235 9.63 4.69 -4.98
CA GLY A 235 10.46 3.92 -5.91
C GLY A 235 11.84 3.49 -5.36
N MET A 236 12.15 3.84 -4.10
CA MET A 236 13.37 3.41 -3.43
C MET A 236 13.12 2.09 -2.69
N PRO A 237 13.90 1.01 -2.95
CA PRO A 237 13.81 -0.21 -2.16
C PRO A 237 14.25 0.04 -0.71
N ILE A 238 13.38 -0.31 0.24
CA ILE A 238 13.64 -0.11 1.67
C ILE A 238 13.88 -1.41 2.42
N MET A 239 13.15 -2.47 2.06
CA MET A 239 13.24 -3.77 2.70
C MET A 239 13.03 -4.89 1.66
N ARG A 240 13.72 -6.01 1.85
CA ARG A 240 13.43 -7.28 1.20
C ARG A 240 13.33 -8.40 2.23
N ALA A 241 12.68 -9.48 1.80
CA ALA A 241 12.70 -10.75 2.50
C ALA A 241 12.44 -11.90 1.52
N GLU A 242 13.00 -13.07 1.83
CA GLU A 242 12.47 -14.32 1.29
C GLU A 242 11.11 -14.59 1.94
N LYS A 243 10.16 -15.10 1.17
CA LYS A 243 8.85 -15.53 1.64
C LYS A 243 9.03 -16.65 2.67
N PRO A 244 8.60 -16.46 3.93
CA PRO A 244 8.84 -17.47 4.95
C PRO A 244 8.13 -18.80 4.65
N PRO A 245 8.71 -19.95 5.05
CA PRO A 245 8.01 -21.23 5.00
C PRO A 245 6.73 -21.20 5.85
N GLY A 246 5.67 -21.81 5.35
CA GLY A 246 4.36 -21.83 6.00
C GLY A 246 3.45 -20.65 5.64
N THR A 247 4.01 -19.52 5.20
CA THR A 247 3.23 -18.40 4.67
C THR A 247 2.37 -18.86 3.50
N ARG A 248 1.12 -18.41 3.48
CA ARG A 248 0.14 -18.74 2.46
C ARG A 248 0.59 -18.24 1.07
N LYS A 249 -0.03 -18.76 0.01
CA LYS A 249 0.22 -18.29 -1.35
C LYS A 249 -0.06 -16.80 -1.46
N MET A 250 0.81 -16.04 -2.11
CA MET A 250 0.64 -14.59 -2.25
C MET A 250 -0.65 -14.26 -2.99
N SER A 251 -1.06 -15.09 -3.94
CA SER A 251 -2.32 -14.96 -4.69
C SER A 251 -3.58 -14.93 -3.81
N GLU A 252 -3.49 -15.38 -2.55
CA GLU A 252 -4.60 -15.41 -1.60
C GLU A 252 -4.67 -14.19 -0.67
N PHE A 253 -3.68 -13.29 -0.70
CA PHE A 253 -3.64 -12.11 0.16
C PHE A 253 -4.59 -11.02 -0.34
N ARG A 254 -5.29 -10.38 0.60
CA ARG A 254 -6.12 -9.19 0.40
C ARG A 254 -5.37 -7.94 0.84
N ILE A 255 -5.76 -6.82 0.26
CA ILE A 255 -5.34 -5.49 0.70
C ILE A 255 -6.14 -5.11 1.93
N LEU A 256 -5.46 -4.61 2.97
CA LEU A 256 -6.08 -3.97 4.12
C LEU A 256 -5.61 -2.52 4.25
N ILE A 257 -6.56 -1.64 4.59
CA ILE A 257 -6.30 -0.22 4.87
C ILE A 257 -7.13 0.17 6.09
N ASN A 258 -6.52 0.78 7.09
CA ASN A 258 -7.23 1.25 8.29
C ASN A 258 -6.53 2.42 8.98
N ILE A 259 -7.22 3.00 9.96
CA ILE A 259 -6.65 3.90 10.97
C ILE A 259 -7.04 3.37 12.35
N ALA A 260 -6.10 2.76 13.06
CA ALA A 260 -6.26 2.39 14.46
C ALA A 260 -6.06 3.59 15.39
N VAL A 261 -6.63 3.48 16.58
CA VAL A 261 -6.60 4.49 17.65
C VAL A 261 -6.06 3.84 18.92
N GLY A 262 -4.96 4.36 19.44
CA GLY A 262 -4.26 3.79 20.59
C GLY A 262 -3.60 2.45 20.23
N GLY A 263 -3.78 1.46 21.09
CA GLY A 263 -3.16 0.15 20.95
C GLY A 263 -1.74 0.05 21.51
N ASN A 264 -1.20 -1.17 21.45
CA ASN A 264 0.09 -1.53 22.04
C ASN A 264 1.24 -0.68 21.47
N VAL A 265 1.28 -0.48 20.16
CA VAL A 265 2.31 0.32 19.47
C VAL A 265 2.26 1.81 19.83
N CYS A 266 1.10 2.31 20.26
CA CYS A 266 0.96 3.67 20.78
C CYS A 266 1.25 3.77 22.29
N GLN A 267 1.61 2.66 22.96
CA GLN A 267 1.98 2.61 24.38
C GLN A 267 0.93 3.26 25.30
N GLY A 268 -0.36 3.00 25.03
CA GLY A 268 -1.48 3.57 25.80
C GLY A 268 -1.73 5.06 25.56
N THR A 269 -1.04 5.68 24.60
CA THR A 269 -1.30 7.07 24.19
C THR A 269 -2.59 7.15 23.39
N MET A 270 -3.47 8.09 23.77
CA MET A 270 -4.70 8.40 23.04
C MET A 270 -4.57 9.73 22.29
N PRO A 271 -5.21 9.88 21.11
CA PRO A 271 -5.24 11.13 20.38
C PRO A 271 -6.12 12.19 21.06
N SER A 272 -5.90 13.46 20.70
CA SER A 272 -6.84 14.53 21.00
C SER A 272 -8.13 14.40 20.19
N ASP A 273 -9.22 15.00 20.67
CA ASP A 273 -10.46 15.15 19.91
C ASP A 273 -10.19 15.75 18.53
N GLY A 274 -10.83 15.21 17.50
CA GLY A 274 -10.60 15.65 16.13
C GLY A 274 -10.90 14.60 15.07
N CYS A 275 -10.41 14.91 13.88
CA CYS A 275 -10.58 14.15 12.66
C CYS A 275 -9.19 13.85 12.09
N TYR A 276 -8.90 12.58 11.83
CA TYR A 276 -7.63 12.12 11.27
C TYR A 276 -7.91 11.31 10.02
N GLU A 277 -7.31 11.68 8.90
CA GLU A 277 -7.65 11.13 7.59
C GLU A 277 -6.44 10.52 6.90
N THR A 278 -6.65 9.31 6.39
CA THR A 278 -5.77 8.67 5.41
C THR A 278 -6.43 8.78 4.05
N ILE A 279 -5.69 9.27 3.07
CA ILE A 279 -6.16 9.43 1.69
C ILE A 279 -5.36 8.48 0.80
N VAL A 280 -6.05 7.55 0.15
CA VAL A 280 -5.44 6.55 -0.74
C VAL A 280 -5.83 6.83 -2.19
N ARG A 281 -4.82 7.01 -3.03
CA ARG A 281 -4.91 7.27 -4.48
C ARG A 281 -4.06 6.25 -5.23
N GLU A 282 -4.26 6.15 -6.54
CA GLU A 282 -3.42 5.32 -7.42
C GLU A 282 -3.26 3.86 -6.94
N LEU A 283 -4.26 3.33 -6.22
CA LEU A 283 -4.25 1.95 -5.73
C LEU A 283 -4.43 1.00 -6.92
N ALA A 284 -3.42 0.18 -7.22
CA ALA A 284 -3.46 -0.72 -8.36
C ALA A 284 -2.54 -1.94 -8.15
N MET A 285 -2.91 -3.05 -8.78
CA MET A 285 -2.06 -4.23 -8.93
C MET A 285 -1.58 -4.36 -10.37
N TRP A 286 -0.28 -4.60 -10.52
CA TRP A 286 0.46 -4.68 -11.77
C TRP A 286 1.05 -6.06 -11.96
N ASP A 287 1.08 -6.56 -13.19
CA ASP A 287 1.64 -7.88 -13.51
C ASP A 287 3.17 -7.96 -13.43
N ALA A 288 3.83 -6.80 -13.32
CA ALA A 288 5.25 -6.64 -13.09
C ALA A 288 5.50 -5.32 -12.35
N PRO A 289 6.64 -5.17 -11.65
CA PRO A 289 7.02 -3.88 -11.06
C PRO A 289 7.34 -2.83 -12.14
N PRO A 290 7.38 -1.54 -11.78
CA PRO A 290 7.92 -0.50 -12.66
C PRO A 290 9.31 -0.90 -13.17
N GLY A 291 9.53 -0.85 -14.48
CA GLY A 291 10.79 -1.32 -15.09
C GLY A 291 10.85 -2.83 -15.40
N GLY A 292 9.88 -3.62 -14.95
CA GLY A 292 9.76 -5.04 -15.25
C GLY A 292 10.63 -5.95 -14.38
N TRP A 293 10.62 -7.25 -14.68
CA TRP A 293 11.29 -8.26 -13.86
C TRP A 293 12.83 -8.25 -13.94
N GLU A 294 13.42 -7.63 -14.95
CA GLU A 294 14.86 -7.36 -14.94
C GLU A 294 15.23 -6.28 -13.91
N ASP A 295 14.35 -5.28 -13.75
CA ASP A 295 14.48 -4.23 -12.74
C ASP A 295 14.36 -4.80 -11.33
N PHE A 296 13.48 -5.79 -11.16
CA PHE A 296 13.30 -6.50 -9.90
C PHE A 296 14.61 -7.09 -9.36
N GLU A 297 15.46 -7.67 -10.21
CA GLU A 297 16.75 -8.21 -9.75
C GLU A 297 17.68 -7.12 -9.21
N ARG A 298 17.62 -5.90 -9.78
CA ARG A 298 18.32 -4.74 -9.22
C ARG A 298 17.71 -4.35 -7.86
N LEU A 299 16.39 -4.18 -7.81
CA LEU A 299 15.68 -3.80 -6.58
C LEU A 299 15.96 -4.79 -5.45
N TRP A 300 15.88 -6.09 -5.74
CA TRP A 300 16.21 -7.17 -4.80
C TRP A 300 17.64 -7.03 -4.28
N ARG A 301 18.64 -6.86 -5.16
CA ARG A 301 20.03 -6.73 -4.74
C ARG A 301 20.28 -5.48 -3.90
N ASP A 302 19.64 -4.37 -4.25
CA ASP A 302 19.88 -3.06 -3.64
C ASP A 302 19.04 -2.83 -2.36
N SER A 303 18.09 -3.73 -2.06
CA SER A 303 17.29 -3.73 -0.83
C SER A 303 18.04 -4.29 0.37
N LYS A 304 17.69 -3.83 1.57
CA LYS A 304 18.18 -4.35 2.85
C LYS A 304 17.27 -5.47 3.36
N ASP A 305 17.84 -6.47 4.01
CA ASP A 305 17.03 -7.42 4.77
C ASP A 305 16.42 -6.71 5.99
N GLY A 306 15.16 -7.01 6.32
CA GLY A 306 14.54 -6.50 7.54
C GLY A 306 15.25 -7.03 8.81
N ASN A 307 15.20 -6.26 9.89
CA ASN A 307 15.81 -6.64 11.17
C ASN A 307 14.90 -7.57 11.94
N THR A 308 15.47 -8.56 12.63
CA THR A 308 14.77 -9.26 13.71
C THR A 308 14.69 -8.32 14.90
N MET A 309 13.47 -7.99 15.36
CA MET A 309 13.26 -7.23 16.59
C MET A 309 12.84 -8.14 17.75
#